data_AF-A0A9D4HP43-F1
#
_entry.id   AF-A0A9D4HP43-F1
#
_cell.length_a   1.000
_cell.length_b   1.000
_cell.length_c   1.000
_cell.angle_alpha   90.00
_cell.angle_beta   90.00
_cell.angle_gamma   90.00
#
_symmetry.space_group_name_H-M   'P 1'
#
loop_
_entity.id
_entity.type
_entity.pdbx_description
1 polymer ?
#
loop_
_entity_poly.entity_id
_entity_poly.type
_entity_poly.pdbx_seq_one_letter_code
_entity_poly.pdbx_strand_id
1 'polypeptide(L)'
;MIEGQASEFVFAQLPTEVLSDYHELTSELTRRYRVIETSRSFAAELSRRNQKHGEKAEDYAAELKRLYDKAHKTRSRRTRDQDLVRRFLDGLVDQEVKFEVEYHKEASENRRGGVPCGEFHSNENRK
;
A
#
# COMPACT_ATOMS: atom_id res chain seq x y z
N MET A 1 21.55 24.37 6.48
CA MET A 1 21.46 24.81 7.88
C MET A 1 20.10 24.37 8.41
N ILE A 2 20.04 23.80 9.62
CA ILE A 2 18.75 23.47 10.27
C ILE A 2 18.25 24.78 10.88
N GLU A 3 17.15 25.32 10.38
CA GLU A 3 16.57 26.59 10.81
C GLU A 3 15.16 26.38 11.38
N GLY A 4 14.79 27.14 12.42
CA GLY A 4 13.48 27.13 13.07
C GLY A 4 13.46 26.45 14.44
N GLN A 5 12.27 26.27 15.03
CA GLN A 5 12.06 25.75 16.41
C GLN A 5 12.74 24.39 16.67
N ALA A 6 13.01 23.62 15.62
CA ALA A 6 13.74 22.35 15.71
C ALA A 6 15.21 22.56 16.12
N SER A 7 15.88 23.62 15.67
CA SER A 7 17.29 23.86 16.04
C SER A 7 17.42 24.25 17.51
N GLU A 8 16.54 25.12 18.03
CA GLU A 8 16.51 25.48 19.46
C GLU A 8 16.26 24.28 20.37
N PHE A 9 15.32 23.40 20.03
CA PHE A 9 15.03 22.21 20.83
C PHE A 9 16.16 21.17 20.80
N VAL A 10 16.76 20.96 19.62
CA VAL A 10 17.86 20.02 19.42
C VAL A 10 19.10 20.43 20.19
N PHE A 11 19.53 21.69 20.05
CA PHE A 11 20.82 22.13 20.57
C PHE A 11 20.78 22.54 22.04
N ALA A 12 19.63 22.90 22.60
CA ALA A 12 19.50 23.22 24.03
C ALA A 12 19.57 21.99 24.95
N GLN A 13 19.32 20.78 24.41
CA GLN A 13 19.27 19.53 25.18
C GLN A 13 20.46 18.60 24.96
N LEU A 14 21.45 19.04 24.17
CA LEU A 14 22.64 18.24 23.88
C LEU A 14 23.83 18.76 24.72
N PRO A 15 24.59 17.87 25.37
CA PRO A 15 25.82 18.26 26.06
C PRO A 15 26.81 18.93 25.11
N THR A 16 27.59 19.89 25.61
CA THR A 16 28.59 20.59 24.79
C THR A 16 29.62 19.63 24.19
N GLU A 17 29.92 18.53 24.89
CA GLU A 17 30.80 17.46 24.44
C GLU A 17 30.26 16.79 23.18
N VAL A 18 28.95 16.55 23.12
CA VAL A 18 28.26 15.97 21.95
C VAL A 18 28.16 16.99 20.81
N LEU A 19 27.98 18.28 21.11
CA LEU A 19 27.98 19.34 20.09
C LEU A 19 29.36 19.56 19.46
N SER A 20 30.42 19.30 20.22
CA SER A 20 31.81 19.48 19.79
C SER A 20 32.36 18.34 18.93
N ASP A 21 31.68 17.18 18.93
CA ASP A 21 32.04 16.01 18.12
C ASP A 21 30.97 15.73 17.06
N TYR A 22 31.37 15.81 15.79
CA TYR A 22 30.45 15.63 14.67
C TYR A 22 29.86 14.21 14.59
N HIS A 23 30.63 13.18 14.96
CA HIS A 23 30.16 11.79 14.95
C HIS A 23 29.17 11.52 16.08
N GLU A 24 29.43 12.06 17.27
CA GLU A 24 28.50 11.98 18.41
C GLU A 24 27.21 12.77 18.13
N LEU A 25 27.34 13.99 17.59
CA LEU A 25 26.19 14.79 17.18
C LEU A 25 25.33 14.04 16.15
N THR A 26 25.95 13.50 15.10
CA THR A 26 25.24 12.77 14.04
C THR A 26 24.57 11.51 14.61
N SER A 27 25.23 10.80 15.53
CA SER A 27 24.67 9.62 16.19
C SER A 27 23.44 9.97 17.04
N GLU A 28 23.51 11.03 17.84
CA GLU A 28 22.40 11.48 18.68
C GLU A 28 21.24 12.03 17.86
N LEU A 29 21.51 12.82 16.82
CA LEU A 29 20.48 13.29 15.90
C LEU A 29 19.80 12.13 15.17
N THR A 30 20.58 11.17 14.71
CA THR A 30 20.05 9.95 14.10
C THR A 30 19.22 9.17 15.12
N ARG A 31 19.68 9.00 16.35
CA ARG A 31 18.93 8.26 17.38
C ARG A 31 17.59 8.93 17.74
N ARG A 32 17.57 10.25 17.86
CA ARG A 32 16.39 11.02 18.29
C ARG A 32 15.36 11.20 17.17
N TYR A 33 15.81 11.44 15.95
CA TYR A 33 14.94 11.84 14.83
C TYR A 33 14.84 10.81 13.73
N ARG A 34 15.51 9.65 13.84
CA ARG A 34 15.32 8.57 12.87
C ARG A 34 13.88 8.09 12.96
N VAL A 35 13.14 8.37 11.89
CA VAL A 35 11.91 7.65 11.57
C VAL A 35 12.30 6.19 11.44
N ILE A 36 11.85 5.36 12.38
CA ILE A 36 12.10 3.91 12.32
C ILE A 36 11.15 3.32 11.28
N GLU A 37 11.50 3.51 10.01
CA GLU A 37 10.86 2.88 8.87
C GLU A 37 11.22 1.38 8.84
N THR A 38 10.47 0.58 9.60
CA THR A 38 10.62 -0.88 9.63
C THR A 38 9.70 -1.55 8.62
N SER A 39 10.01 -2.79 8.23
CA SER A 39 9.07 -3.59 7.45
C SER A 39 7.69 -3.72 8.13
N ARG A 40 7.66 -3.72 9.47
CA ARG A 40 6.40 -3.73 10.25
C ARG A 40 5.63 -2.42 10.12
N SER A 41 6.30 -1.26 10.15
CA SER A 41 5.62 0.03 9.98
C SER A 41 5.05 0.16 8.57
N PHE A 42 5.77 -0.29 7.54
CA PHE A 42 5.24 -0.31 6.17
C PHE A 42 4.08 -1.29 5.99
N ALA A 43 4.12 -2.46 6.63
CA ALA A 43 2.99 -3.39 6.60
C ALA A 43 1.74 -2.78 7.25
N ALA A 44 1.91 -2.05 8.37
CA ALA A 44 0.82 -1.34 9.03
C ALA A 44 0.31 -0.13 8.25
N GLU A 45 1.17 0.52 7.47
CA GLU A 45 0.77 1.59 6.55
C GLU A 45 -0.01 1.03 5.37
N LEU A 46 0.49 -0.04 4.75
CA LEU A 46 -0.17 -0.77 3.67
C LEU A 46 -1.58 -1.24 4.05
N SER A 47 -1.76 -1.78 5.26
CA SER A 47 -3.06 -2.29 5.73
C SER A 47 -4.09 -1.20 5.99
N ARG A 48 -3.65 0.03 6.30
CA ARG A 48 -4.53 1.20 6.51
C ARG A 48 -4.76 2.01 5.24
N ARG A 49 -3.99 1.72 4.18
CA ARG A 49 -3.96 2.53 2.95
C ARG A 49 -5.13 2.19 2.02
N ASN A 50 -6.17 3.03 2.05
CA ASN A 50 -7.28 3.02 1.08
C ASN A 50 -7.11 4.20 0.12
N GLN A 51 -7.69 4.12 -1.09
CA GLN A 51 -7.68 5.21 -2.06
C GLN A 51 -8.30 6.46 -1.43
N LYS A 52 -7.72 7.63 -1.69
CA LYS A 52 -8.27 8.90 -1.20
C LYS A 52 -9.31 9.43 -2.17
N HIS A 53 -10.24 10.25 -1.69
CA HIS A 53 -11.19 10.92 -2.58
C HIS A 53 -10.43 11.85 -3.56
N GLY A 54 -10.70 11.71 -4.86
CA GLY A 54 -10.01 12.45 -5.91
C GLY A 54 -8.60 11.94 -6.27
N GLU A 55 -8.13 10.86 -5.63
CA GLU A 55 -6.87 10.22 -6.01
C GLU A 55 -7.07 9.29 -7.20
N LYS A 56 -6.16 9.36 -8.19
CA LYS A 56 -6.19 8.48 -9.35
C LYS A 56 -5.84 7.05 -8.97
N ALA A 57 -6.46 6.08 -9.65
CA ALA A 57 -6.25 4.67 -9.39
C ALA A 57 -4.79 4.25 -9.62
N GLU A 58 -4.11 4.83 -10.60
CA GLU A 58 -2.71 4.57 -10.92
C GLU A 58 -1.76 5.02 -9.80
N ASP A 59 -2.01 6.21 -9.25
CA ASP A 59 -1.22 6.77 -8.14
C ASP A 59 -1.43 5.93 -6.87
N TYR A 60 -2.66 5.48 -6.62
CA TYR A 60 -2.98 4.57 -5.53
C TYR A 60 -2.25 3.22 -5.69
N ALA A 61 -2.29 2.62 -6.89
CA ALA A 61 -1.64 1.35 -7.18
C ALA A 61 -0.11 1.43 -7.04
N ALA A 62 0.49 2.51 -7.54
CA ALA A 62 1.92 2.76 -7.43
C ALA A 62 2.36 2.85 -5.97
N GLU A 63 1.57 3.53 -5.14
CA GLU A 63 1.86 3.67 -3.72
C GLU A 63 1.71 2.36 -2.94
N LEU A 64 0.67 1.57 -3.23
CA LEU A 64 0.52 0.22 -2.65
C LEU A 64 1.71 -0.68 -2.98
N LYS A 65 2.18 -0.66 -4.24
CA LYS A 65 3.36 -1.41 -4.67
C LYS A 65 4.60 -0.97 -3.89
N ARG A 66 4.83 0.34 -3.76
CA ARG A 66 5.95 0.90 -2.99
C ARG A 66 5.94 0.43 -1.54
N LEU A 67 4.78 0.50 -0.87
CA LEU A 67 4.62 0.07 0.52
C LEU A 67 4.84 -1.44 0.67
N TYR A 68 4.33 -2.24 -0.27
CA TYR A 68 4.50 -3.69 -0.25
C TYR A 68 5.96 -4.10 -0.41
N ASP A 69 6.68 -3.54 -1.37
CA ASP A 69 8.10 -3.88 -1.60
C ASP A 69 8.96 -3.52 -0.37
N LYS A 70 8.61 -2.46 0.37
CA LYS A 70 9.27 -2.09 1.63
C LYS A 70 8.89 -3.00 2.81
N ALA A 71 7.63 -3.45 2.87
CA ALA A 71 7.13 -4.35 3.90
C ALA A 71 7.62 -5.80 3.73
N HIS A 72 7.77 -6.26 2.48
CA HIS A 72 7.95 -7.67 2.15
C HIS A 72 9.07 -7.91 1.13
N LYS A 73 10.33 -7.79 1.58
CA LYS A 73 11.53 -7.91 0.73
C LYS A 73 11.79 -9.29 0.13
N THR A 74 11.24 -10.36 0.73
CA THR A 74 11.60 -11.76 0.40
C THR A 74 10.46 -12.57 -0.22
N ARG A 75 9.28 -11.97 -0.46
CA ARG A 75 8.12 -12.70 -0.98
C ARG A 75 8.27 -13.02 -2.46
N SER A 76 7.67 -14.14 -2.88
CA SER A 76 7.65 -14.54 -4.28
C SER A 76 6.84 -13.54 -5.12
N ARG A 77 7.22 -13.36 -6.39
CA ARG A 77 6.52 -12.47 -7.33
C ARG A 77 5.03 -12.82 -7.44
N ARG A 78 4.70 -14.11 -7.55
CA ARG A 78 3.32 -14.58 -7.67
C ARG A 78 2.47 -14.18 -6.45
N THR A 79 2.99 -14.41 -5.24
CA THR A 79 2.30 -14.03 -4.00
C THR A 79 2.12 -12.52 -3.90
N ARG A 80 3.17 -11.75 -4.25
CA ARG A 80 3.10 -10.29 -4.26
C ARG A 80 1.99 -9.78 -5.16
N ASP A 81 1.91 -10.29 -6.39
CA ASP A 81 0.92 -9.80 -7.36
C ASP A 81 -0.51 -10.14 -6.87
N GLN A 82 -0.71 -11.31 -6.27
CA GLN A 82 -2.00 -11.70 -5.67
C GLN A 82 -2.39 -10.80 -4.49
N ASP A 83 -1.47 -10.56 -3.56
CA ASP A 83 -1.71 -9.75 -2.37
C ASP A 83 -1.98 -8.27 -2.74
N LEU A 84 -1.23 -7.74 -3.72
CA LEU A 84 -1.43 -6.38 -4.22
C LEU A 84 -2.78 -6.21 -4.92
N VAL A 85 -3.17 -7.15 -5.78
CA VAL A 85 -4.48 -7.09 -6.46
C VAL A 85 -5.61 -7.14 -5.44
N ARG A 86 -5.53 -8.05 -4.46
CA ARG A 86 -6.52 -8.14 -3.39
C ARG A 86 -6.60 -6.83 -2.62
N ARG A 87 -5.45 -6.30 -2.19
CA ARG A 87 -5.41 -5.07 -1.40
C ARG A 87 -5.93 -3.85 -2.17
N PHE A 88 -5.60 -3.77 -3.46
CA PHE A 88 -6.07 -2.70 -4.34
C PHE A 88 -7.60 -2.73 -4.43
N LEU A 89 -8.20 -3.87 -4.75
CA LEU A 89 -9.65 -4.03 -4.85
C LEU A 89 -10.39 -3.75 -3.54
N ASP A 90 -9.82 -4.17 -2.41
CA ASP A 90 -10.42 -3.94 -1.09
C ASP A 90 -10.41 -2.46 -0.67
N GLY A 91 -9.48 -1.67 -1.23
CA GLY A 91 -9.25 -0.28 -0.84
C GLY A 91 -9.69 0.78 -1.84
N LEU A 92 -10.29 0.39 -2.98
CA LEU A 92 -10.89 1.32 -3.94
C LEU A 92 -12.10 2.04 -3.31
N VAL A 93 -12.19 3.34 -3.58
CA VAL A 93 -13.29 4.19 -3.09
C VAL A 93 -14.58 3.98 -3.90
N ASP A 94 -14.42 3.67 -5.18
CA ASP A 94 -15.52 3.55 -6.13
C ASP A 94 -15.98 2.08 -6.24
N GLN A 95 -17.22 1.81 -5.83
CA GLN A 95 -17.80 0.46 -5.93
C GLN A 95 -18.12 0.07 -7.38
N GLU A 96 -18.31 1.04 -8.28
CA GLU A 96 -18.58 0.78 -9.69
C GLU A 96 -17.31 0.26 -10.40
N VAL A 97 -16.17 0.89 -10.13
CA VAL A 97 -14.84 0.41 -10.60
C VAL A 97 -14.47 -0.93 -9.96
N LYS A 98 -14.82 -1.14 -8.68
CA LYS A 98 -14.64 -2.45 -8.04
C LYS A 98 -15.37 -3.56 -8.79
N PHE A 99 -16.60 -3.29 -9.24
CA PHE A 99 -17.41 -4.22 -10.01
C PHE A 99 -16.81 -4.49 -11.40
N GLU A 100 -16.37 -3.46 -12.13
CA GLU A 100 -15.74 -3.64 -13.44
C GLU A 100 -14.44 -4.46 -13.40
N VAL A 101 -13.57 -4.22 -12.41
CA VAL A 101 -12.30 -4.95 -12.28
C VAL A 101 -12.55 -6.41 -11.85
N GLU A 102 -13.54 -6.65 -10.99
CA GLU A 102 -13.94 -8.01 -10.59
C GLU A 102 -14.54 -8.78 -11.78
N TYR A 103 -15.36 -8.13 -12.61
CA TYR A 103 -15.97 -8.72 -13.81
C TYR A 103 -14.93 -9.07 -14.90
N HIS A 104 -13.90 -8.25 -15.07
CA HIS A 104 -12.81 -8.55 -16.01
C HIS A 104 -11.86 -9.66 -15.53
N LYS A 105 -11.78 -9.90 -14.22
CA LYS A 105 -11.04 -11.03 -13.66
C LYS A 105 -11.70 -12.36 -14.04
N GLU A 106 -13.02 -12.46 -13.94
CA GLU A 106 -13.80 -13.64 -14.35
C GLU A 106 -13.69 -13.91 -15.86
N ALA A 107 -13.70 -12.87 -16.70
CA ALA A 107 -13.54 -13.02 -18.15
C ALA A 107 -12.17 -13.60 -18.58
N SER A 108 -11.16 -13.51 -17.72
CA SER A 108 -9.83 -14.09 -17.96
C SER A 108 -9.70 -15.55 -17.47
N GLU A 109 -10.49 -15.93 -16.47
CA GLU A 109 -10.57 -17.30 -15.94
C GLU A 109 -11.51 -18.19 -16.76
N ASN A 110 -12.56 -17.62 -17.36
CA ASN A 110 -13.54 -18.36 -18.16
C ASN A 110 -13.04 -18.79 -19.57
N ARG A 111 -11.82 -18.40 -19.94
CA ARG A 111 -11.16 -18.82 -21.21
C ARG A 111 -10.26 -20.05 -21.07
N ARG A 112 -10.21 -20.70 -19.89
CA ARG A 112 -9.45 -21.95 -19.69
C ARG A 112 -10.26 -23.15 -19.22
N GLY A 113 -11.57 -23.03 -19.05
CA GLY A 113 -12.44 -24.15 -18.68
C GLY A 113 -13.69 -24.14 -19.54
N GLY A 114 -13.69 -24.90 -20.63
CA GLY A 114 -14.93 -25.20 -21.33
C GLY A 114 -15.82 -26.10 -20.48
N VAL A 115 -17.11 -25.79 -20.41
CA VAL A 115 -18.28 -26.61 -20.82
C VAL A 115 -19.54 -25.72 -20.62
N PRO A 116 -20.50 -25.70 -21.56
CA PRO A 116 -21.72 -24.91 -21.45
C PRO A 116 -22.80 -25.66 -20.66
N CYS A 117 -23.38 -25.02 -19.65
CA CYS A 117 -24.62 -25.43 -18.98
C CYS A 117 -25.36 -24.15 -18.56
N GLY A 118 -26.65 -23.93 -18.82
CA GLY A 118 -27.66 -24.79 -19.40
C GLY A 118 -28.87 -23.96 -19.84
N GLU A 119 -29.77 -24.68 -20.52
CA GLU A 119 -30.95 -24.20 -21.21
C GLU A 119 -31.92 -23.42 -20.32
N PHE A 120 -32.32 -22.24 -20.76
CA PHE A 120 -33.53 -21.56 -20.29
C PHE A 120 -34.75 -22.31 -20.81
N HIS A 121 -35.40 -23.12 -19.97
CA HIS A 121 -36.79 -23.52 -20.21
C HIS A 121 -37.70 -22.37 -19.83
N SER A 122 -38.14 -21.61 -20.82
CA SER A 122 -39.24 -20.66 -20.68
C SER A 122 -40.55 -21.43 -20.55
N ASN A 123 -41.16 -21.33 -19.36
CA ASN A 123 -42.55 -21.67 -19.12
C ASN A 123 -43.44 -20.76 -19.98
N GLU A 124 -44.20 -21.34 -20.91
CA GLU A 124 -45.31 -20.65 -21.57
C GLU A 124 -46.62 -21.40 -21.30
N ASN A 125 -47.34 -20.93 -20.28
CA ASN A 125 -48.74 -21.22 -20.06
C ASN A 125 -49.57 -20.30 -20.98
N ARG A 126 -50.28 -20.86 -21.96
CA ARG A 126 -51.51 -20.26 -22.50
C ARG A 126 -52.42 -21.35 -23.07
N LYS A 127 -53.52 -21.60 -22.36
CA LYS A 127 -54.78 -22.04 -22.94
C LYS A 127 -55.68 -20.82 -23.08
#